data_AF-A0A7L3PMV6-F1
#
_entry.id   AF-A0A7L3PMV6-F1
#
_cell.length_a   1.000
_cell.length_b   1.000
_cell.length_c   1.000
_cell.angle_alpha   90.00
_cell.angle_beta   90.00
_cell.angle_gamma   90.00
#
_symmetry.space_group_name_H-M   'P 1'
#
loop_
_entity.id
_entity.type
_entity.pdbx_description
1 polymer ?
#
loop_
_entity_poly.entity_id
_entity_poly.type
_entity_poly.pdbx_seq_one_letter_code
_entity_poly.pdbx_strand_id
1 'polypeptide(L)'
;PYKCLECGKSFQTSSFLLIRQRTHTGVRPFHCTDCGKSFKQSSHLITHQRIHSGERPYMCGECGKSFNCNSNLVTHWLIHTGERPYKCG
;
A
#
# COMPACT_ATOMS: atom_id res chain seq x y z
N PRO A 1 -9.99 -0.44 -22.86
CA PRO A 1 -8.73 -0.76 -22.13
C PRO A 1 -7.81 0.45 -22.06
N TYR A 2 -7.36 0.85 -20.88
CA TYR A 2 -6.47 2.00 -20.71
C TYR A 2 -5.02 1.53 -20.78
N LYS A 3 -4.35 1.70 -21.93
CA LYS A 3 -3.00 1.18 -22.17
C LYS A 3 -1.93 2.23 -21.82
N CYS A 4 -0.93 1.82 -21.04
CA CYS A 4 0.27 2.61 -20.81
C CYS A 4 1.24 2.42 -21.98
N LEU A 5 1.59 3.50 -22.67
CA LEU A 5 2.48 3.45 -23.83
C LEU A 5 3.93 3.17 -23.46
N GLU A 6 4.36 3.54 -22.25
CA GLU A 6 5.75 3.32 -21.81
C GLU A 6 6.07 1.88 -21.45
N CYS A 7 5.11 1.12 -20.90
CA CYS A 7 5.34 -0.27 -20.48
C CYS A 7 4.39 -1.29 -21.13
N GLY A 8 3.54 -0.85 -22.06
CA GLY A 8 2.59 -1.69 -22.79
C GLY A 8 1.43 -2.25 -21.95
N LYS A 9 1.43 -2.08 -20.62
CA LYS A 9 0.41 -2.65 -19.72
C LYS A 9 -0.96 -2.00 -19.90
N SER A 10 -2.00 -2.82 -19.88
CA SER A 10 -3.40 -2.40 -19.93
C SER A 10 -4.03 -2.38 -18.54
N PHE A 11 -4.82 -1.34 -18.26
CA PHE A 11 -5.50 -1.12 -17.00
C PHE A 11 -7.02 -1.07 -17.21
N GLN A 12 -7.76 -1.45 -16.18
CA GLN A 12 -9.23 -1.48 -16.20
C GLN A 12 -9.83 -0.07 -16.23
N THR A 13 -9.18 0.91 -15.59
CA THR A 13 -9.67 2.29 -15.47
C THR A 13 -8.59 3.33 -15.81
N SER A 14 -9.02 4.53 -16.19
CA SER A 14 -8.13 5.68 -16.44
C SER A 14 -7.37 6.09 -15.18
N SER A 15 -8.00 6.01 -14.01
CA SER A 15 -7.38 6.32 -12.71
C SER A 15 -6.17 5.41 -12.43
N PHE A 16 -6.27 4.11 -12.74
CA PHE A 16 -5.14 3.19 -12.59
C PHE A 16 -4.02 3.48 -13.60
N LEU A 17 -4.37 3.85 -14.84
CA LEU A 17 -3.39 4.29 -15.83
C LEU A 17 -2.65 5.56 -15.35
N LEU A 18 -3.36 6.54 -14.79
CA LEU A 18 -2.75 7.78 -14.26
C LEU A 18 -1.80 7.48 -13.10
N ILE A 19 -2.20 6.62 -12.15
CA ILE A 19 -1.33 6.18 -11.05
C ILE A 19 -0.11 5.45 -11.61
N ARG A 20 -0.27 4.62 -12.65
CA ARG A 20 0.85 3.97 -13.33
C ARG A 20 1.79 5.01 -13.93
N GLN A 21 1.29 6.03 -14.62
CA GLN A 21 2.14 7.09 -15.20
C GLN A 21 2.98 7.81 -14.15
N ARG A 22 2.44 8.06 -12.94
CA ARG A 22 3.23 8.60 -11.80
C ARG A 22 4.41 7.71 -11.42
N THR A 23 4.39 6.42 -11.77
CA THR A 23 5.54 5.54 -11.55
C THR A 23 6.69 5.77 -12.51
N HIS A 24 6.36 6.20 -13.73
CA HIS A 24 7.30 6.50 -14.78
C HIS A 24 7.93 7.88 -14.59
N THR A 25 7.10 8.90 -14.33
CA THR A 25 7.55 10.29 -14.15
C THR A 25 8.16 10.56 -12.77
N GLY A 26 8.00 9.63 -11.82
CA GLY A 26 8.43 9.83 -10.43
C GLY A 26 7.56 10.81 -9.63
N VAL A 27 6.52 11.40 -10.23
CA VAL A 27 5.64 12.39 -9.59
C VAL A 27 4.94 11.79 -8.35
N ARG A 28 5.07 12.50 -7.23
CA ARG A 28 4.52 12.13 -5.92
C ARG A 28 3.78 13.33 -5.32
N PRO A 29 2.50 13.53 -5.69
CA PRO A 29 1.80 14.77 -5.37
C PRO A 29 1.38 14.88 -3.89
N PHE A 30 1.36 13.76 -3.17
CA PHE A 30 0.90 13.72 -1.77
C PHE A 30 2.10 13.76 -0.84
N HIS A 31 2.24 14.80 -0.03
CA HIS A 31 3.37 15.00 0.87
C HIS A 31 2.94 14.89 2.34
N CYS A 32 3.80 14.30 3.16
CA CYS A 32 3.66 14.28 4.61
C CYS A 32 4.19 15.59 5.19
N THR A 33 3.35 16.29 5.93
CA THR A 33 3.71 17.54 6.60
C THR A 33 4.71 17.34 7.73
N ASP A 34 4.70 16.18 8.38
CA ASP A 34 5.54 15.91 9.56
C ASP A 34 6.99 15.57 9.19
N CYS A 35 7.23 14.98 8.01
CA CYS A 35 8.57 14.51 7.63
C CYS A 35 8.97 14.78 6.17
N GLY A 36 8.13 15.46 5.39
CA GLY A 36 8.40 15.81 3.99
C GLY A 36 8.37 14.64 3.00
N LYS A 37 8.11 13.40 3.43
CA LYS A 37 8.04 12.24 2.53
C LYS A 37 6.84 12.34 1.58
N SER A 38 7.05 11.99 0.31
CA SER A 38 6.01 12.09 -0.73
C SER A 38 5.59 10.74 -1.33
N PHE A 39 4.31 10.64 -1.71
CA PHE A 39 3.63 9.42 -2.16
C PHE A 39 2.90 9.64 -3.48
N LYS A 40 2.74 8.55 -4.26
CA LYS A 40 2.03 8.54 -5.55
C LYS A 40 0.51 8.49 -5.39
N GLN A 41 0.03 8.04 -4.24
CA GLN A 41 -1.38 7.84 -3.91
C GLN A 41 -1.68 8.41 -2.52
N SER A 42 -2.88 8.98 -2.33
CA SER A 42 -3.32 9.56 -1.05
C SER A 42 -3.48 8.51 0.04
N SER A 43 -3.99 7.32 -0.30
CA SER A 43 -4.14 6.19 0.63
C SER A 43 -2.82 5.77 1.28
N HIS A 44 -1.71 5.86 0.53
CA HIS A 44 -0.37 5.59 1.05
C HIS A 44 0.11 6.69 2.00
N LEU A 45 -0.22 7.96 1.73
CA LEU A 45 0.07 9.07 2.65
C LEU A 45 -0.71 8.90 3.96
N ILE A 46 -2.01 8.61 3.88
CA ILE A 46 -2.88 8.40 5.06
C ILE A 46 -2.32 7.26 5.92
N THR A 47 -1.99 6.12 5.30
CA THR A 47 -1.40 4.98 6.03
C THR A 47 -0.04 5.34 6.62
N HIS A 48 0.76 6.16 5.92
CA HIS A 48 2.05 6.62 6.42
C HIS A 48 1.92 7.55 7.64
N GLN A 49 0.95 8.46 7.64
CA GLN A 49 0.70 9.38 8.77
C GLN A 49 0.42 8.65 10.08
N ARG A 50 -0.11 7.43 10.02
CA ARG A 50 -0.31 6.57 11.20
C ARG A 50 0.99 6.19 11.92
N ILE A 51 2.14 6.30 11.25
CA ILE A 51 3.45 6.09 11.88
C ILE A 51 3.75 7.25 12.85
N HIS A 52 3.32 8.47 12.53
CA HIS A 52 3.51 9.65 13.36
C HIS A 52 2.50 9.73 14.49
N SER A 53 1.22 9.43 14.20
CA SER A 53 0.17 9.44 15.23
C SER A 53 0.20 8.21 16.16
N GLY A 54 0.85 7.12 15.74
CA GLY A 54 0.83 5.84 16.44
C GLY A 54 -0.48 5.06 16.27
N GLU A 55 -1.40 5.51 15.40
CA GLU A 55 -2.69 4.83 15.16
C GLU A 55 -2.48 3.43 14.57
N ARG A 56 -3.10 2.42 15.20
CA ARG A 56 -3.02 1.01 14.76
C ARG A 56 -4.42 0.40 14.75
N PRO A 57 -5.25 0.74 13.75
CA PRO A 57 -6.68 0.37 13.77
C PRO A 57 -6.93 -1.10 13.47
N TYR A 58 -5.93 -1.84 12.96
CA TYR A 58 -6.08 -3.24 12.59
C TYR A 58 -5.53 -4.14 13.70
N MET A 59 -6.39 -4.69 14.53
CA MET A 59 -6.03 -5.58 15.63
C MET A 59 -6.16 -7.06 15.22
N CYS A 60 -5.20 -7.88 15.60
CA CYS A 60 -5.31 -9.32 15.51
C CYS A 60 -6.20 -9.86 16.64
N GLY A 61 -7.29 -10.53 16.29
CA GLY A 61 -8.21 -11.14 17.26
C GLY A 61 -7.57 -12.24 18.12
N GLU A 62 -6.60 -12.98 17.57
CA GLU A 62 -5.96 -14.11 18.27
C GLU A 62 -4.97 -13.69 19.35
N CYS A 63 -4.20 -12.63 19.13
CA CYS A 63 -3.11 -12.23 20.04
C CYS A 63 -3.13 -10.76 20.47
N GLY A 64 -4.14 -9.99 20.06
CA GLY A 64 -4.30 -8.57 20.40
C GLY A 64 -3.29 -7.62 19.74
N LYS A 65 -2.36 -8.13 18.91
CA LYS A 65 -1.35 -7.29 18.26
C LYS A 65 -1.97 -6.40 17.19
N SER A 66 -1.67 -5.09 17.25
CA SER A 66 -2.24 -4.10 16.32
C SER A 66 -1.25 -3.62 15.25
N PHE A 67 -1.78 -3.26 14.08
CA PHE A 67 -1.06 -2.85 12.88
C PHE A 67 -1.62 -1.55 12.30
N ASN A 68 -0.76 -0.78 11.62
CA ASN A 68 -1.13 0.49 10.98
C ASN A 68 -1.78 0.32 9.60
N CYS A 69 -1.67 -0.86 8.99
CA CYS A 69 -2.31 -1.19 7.72
C CYS A 69 -2.84 -2.63 7.70
N ASN A 70 -3.89 -2.86 6.90
CA ASN A 70 -4.56 -4.16 6.81
C ASN A 70 -3.65 -5.26 6.25
N SER A 71 -2.83 -4.95 5.25
CA SER A 71 -1.93 -5.94 4.65
C SER A 71 -0.97 -6.53 5.68
N ASN A 72 -0.49 -5.73 6.63
CA ASN A 72 0.38 -6.20 7.69
C ASN A 72 -0.35 -7.13 8.67
N LEU A 73 -1.63 -6.86 8.97
CA LEU A 73 -2.46 -7.77 9.75
C LEU A 73 -2.68 -9.10 9.02
N VAL A 74 -3.02 -9.06 7.73
CA VAL A 74 -3.23 -10.27 6.92
C VAL A 74 -1.96 -11.11 6.85
N THR A 75 -0.80 -10.50 6.59
CA THR A 75 0.48 -11.22 6.61
C THR A 75 0.81 -11.76 8.00
N HIS A 76 0.51 -11.01 9.07
CA HIS A 76 0.70 -11.50 10.43
C HIS A 76 -0.17 -12.71 10.74
N TRP A 77 -1.41 -12.74 10.27
CA TRP A 77 -2.34 -13.83 10.52
C TRP A 77 -1.84 -15.18 10.00
N LEU A 78 -1.03 -15.19 8.93
CA LEU A 78 -0.38 -16.40 8.41
C LEU A 78 0.53 -17.11 9.44
N ILE A 79 1.02 -16.38 10.46
CA ILE A 79 1.81 -16.98 11.55
C ILE A 79 0.92 -17.87 12.43
N HIS A 80 -0.34 -17.50 12.63
CA HIS A 80 -1.28 -18.28 13.45
C HIS A 80 -1.80 -19.50 12.71
N THR A 81 -2.04 -19.38 11.41
CA THR A 81 -2.54 -20.50 10.60
C THR A 81 -1.43 -21.44 10.12
N GLY A 82 -0.18 -20.98 10.12
CA GLY A 82 0.94 -21.72 9.53
C GLY A 82 0.88 -21.79 7.99
N GLU A 83 -0.02 -21.05 7.35
CA GLU A 83 -0.16 -21.04 5.89
C GLU A 83 1.09 -20.49 5.20
N ARG A 84 1.54 -21.19 4.16
CA ARG A 84 2.65 -20.79 3.29
C ARG A 84 2.16 -20.64 1.85
N PRO A 85 1.52 -19.51 1.50
CA PRO A 85 0.90 -19.32 0.19
C PRO A 85 1.91 -19.23 -0.95
N TYR A 86 3.17 -18.87 -0.66
CA TYR A 86 4.23 -18.79 -1.64
C TYR A 86 5.09 -20.05 -1.61
N LYS A 87 5.27 -20.66 -2.78
CA LYS A 87 6.22 -21.77 -2.99
C LYS A 87 7.42 -21.26 -3.77
N CYS A 88 8.61 -21.80 -3.49
CA CYS A 88 9.78 -21.61 -4.34
C CYS A 88 9.55 -22.38 -5.65
N GLY A 89 9.84 -21.76 -6.79
CA GLY A 89 9.67 -22.31 -8.13
C GLY A 89 10.99 -22.42 -8.86
#